data_AF-A0A0P1GW69-F1
#
_entry.id   AF-A0A0P1GW69-F1
#
_cell.length_a   1.000
_cell.length_b   1.000
_cell.length_c   1.000
_cell.angle_alpha   90.00
_cell.angle_beta   90.00
_cell.angle_gamma   90.00
#
_symmetry.space_group_name_H-M   'P 1'
#
loop_
_entity.id
_entity.type
_entity.pdbx_description
1 polymer ?
#
loop_
_entity_poly.entity_id
_entity_poly.type
_entity_poly.pdbx_seq_one_letter_code
_entity_poly.pdbx_strand_id
1 'polypeptide(L)'
;MEDGALVYPFFMARGWFTTAVLPKRLAGFSYRMAIPFGLDPHLPALAAQDIRGRILANGARNLTTPPRLLLAAHGSARGPKAAEATEDFAAHLQKALPEVSVLVGYVEQAPFLSTAAQDLPENSLCLPFFAQTGDHVRDDIPSALATADFRGTTLPVLGANPNVPRLVAHALQTALEHPH
;
A
#
# COMPACT_ATOMS: atom_id res chain seq x y z
N MET A 1 -7.19 -17.65 22.43
CA MET A 1 -8.21 -16.98 21.60
C MET A 1 -9.55 -17.56 22.00
N GLU A 2 -10.58 -16.72 22.08
CA GLU A 2 -11.96 -17.18 22.25
C GLU A 2 -12.45 -17.92 21.00
N ASP A 3 -13.44 -18.78 21.15
CA ASP A 3 -14.06 -19.50 20.02
C ASP A 3 -14.70 -18.50 19.05
N GLY A 4 -14.38 -18.61 17.75
CA GLY A 4 -14.95 -17.76 16.70
C GLY A 4 -14.25 -16.42 16.51
N ALA A 5 -13.04 -16.25 17.06
CA ALA A 5 -12.25 -15.03 16.94
C ALA A 5 -12.05 -14.58 15.48
N LEU A 6 -12.14 -13.28 15.24
CA LEU A 6 -11.79 -12.68 13.95
C LEU A 6 -10.31 -12.32 13.90
N VAL A 7 -9.65 -12.72 12.82
CA VAL A 7 -8.26 -12.37 12.54
C VAL A 7 -8.24 -11.47 11.32
N TYR A 8 -7.76 -10.24 11.49
CA TYR A 8 -7.49 -9.31 10.38
C TYR A 8 -6.01 -9.35 10.00
N PRO A 9 -5.64 -9.93 8.84
CA PRO A 9 -4.24 -10.04 8.45
C PRO A 9 -3.71 -8.68 7.97
N PHE A 10 -2.82 -8.05 8.73
CA PHE A 10 -2.21 -6.79 8.35
C PHE A 10 -1.05 -6.99 7.35
N PHE A 11 -1.39 -7.49 6.15
CA PHE A 11 -0.47 -7.83 5.08
C PHE A 11 -0.93 -7.22 3.76
N MET A 12 0.02 -6.89 2.87
CA MET A 12 -0.30 -6.28 1.57
C MET A 12 -0.86 -7.26 0.54
N ALA A 13 -0.60 -8.57 0.69
CA ALA A 13 -0.94 -9.59 -0.30
C ALA A 13 -1.35 -10.93 0.33
N ARG A 14 -2.03 -11.79 -0.45
CA ARG A 14 -2.30 -13.20 -0.12
C ARG A 14 -1.10 -14.10 -0.44
N GLY A 15 -0.01 -13.89 0.29
CA GLY A 15 1.23 -14.67 0.16
C GLY A 15 1.27 -15.93 1.02
N TRP A 16 2.38 -16.68 0.93
CA TRP A 16 2.63 -17.90 1.71
C TRP A 16 2.38 -17.72 3.22
N PHE A 17 2.67 -16.53 3.76
CA PHE A 17 2.43 -16.26 5.18
C PHE A 17 0.94 -16.30 5.53
N THR A 18 0.09 -15.59 4.79
CA THR A 18 -1.35 -15.51 5.08
C THR A 18 -2.11 -16.79 4.70
N THR A 19 -1.59 -17.58 3.74
CA THR A 19 -2.26 -18.80 3.27
C THR A 19 -1.72 -20.10 3.87
N ALA A 20 -0.51 -20.10 4.47
CA ALA A 20 0.10 -21.32 5.01
C ALA A 20 0.65 -21.16 6.42
N VAL A 21 1.47 -20.13 6.68
CA VAL A 21 2.13 -19.98 8.00
C VAL A 21 1.15 -19.58 9.08
N LEU A 22 0.34 -18.55 8.83
CA LEU A 22 -0.63 -18.03 9.79
C LEU A 22 -1.69 -19.09 10.12
N PRO A 23 -2.31 -19.81 9.16
CA PRO A 23 -3.21 -20.91 9.48
C PRO A 23 -2.57 -22.02 10.31
N LYS A 24 -1.31 -22.40 10.01
CA LYS A 24 -0.58 -23.40 10.82
C LYS A 24 -0.34 -22.94 12.25
N ARG A 25 -0.02 -21.66 12.46
CA ARG A 25 0.20 -21.09 13.80
C ARG A 25 -1.10 -20.95 14.59
N LEU A 26 -2.24 -20.84 13.90
CA LEU A 26 -3.56 -20.77 14.51
C LEU A 26 -4.24 -22.16 14.59
N ALA A 27 -3.51 -23.24 14.30
CA ALA A 27 -4.04 -24.60 14.43
C ALA A 27 -4.50 -24.86 15.87
N GLY A 28 -5.69 -25.45 16.01
CA GLY A 28 -6.31 -25.70 17.31
C GLY A 28 -7.17 -24.57 17.86
N PHE A 29 -7.28 -23.44 17.15
CA PHE A 29 -8.23 -22.37 17.47
C PHE A 29 -9.37 -22.34 16.44
N SER A 30 -10.59 -22.04 16.88
CA SER A 30 -11.68 -21.66 15.99
C SER A 30 -11.57 -20.17 15.67
N TYR A 31 -11.33 -19.83 14.39
CA TYR A 31 -11.19 -18.44 13.95
C TYR A 31 -11.74 -18.23 12.55
N ARG A 32 -12.04 -16.97 12.21
CA ARG A 32 -12.34 -16.54 10.84
C ARG A 32 -11.33 -15.50 10.39
N MET A 33 -10.87 -15.63 9.16
CA MET A 33 -9.93 -14.69 8.55
C MET A 33 -10.69 -13.65 7.77
N ALA A 34 -10.53 -12.38 8.15
CA ALA A 34 -10.98 -11.26 7.34
C ALA A 34 -10.06 -11.08 6.12
N ILE A 35 -10.46 -10.20 5.20
CA ILE A 35 -9.64 -9.85 4.05
C ILE A 35 -8.31 -9.20 4.52
N PRO A 36 -7.15 -9.57 3.94
CA PRO A 36 -5.90 -8.90 4.27
C PRO A 36 -5.91 -7.42 3.90
N PHE A 37 -5.20 -6.60 4.67
CA PHE A 37 -5.14 -5.15 4.51
C PHE A 37 -4.93 -4.67 3.06
N GLY A 38 -3.88 -5.11 2.38
CA GLY A 38 -3.59 -4.62 1.03
C GLY A 38 -4.56 -5.10 -0.05
N LEU A 39 -5.47 -6.01 0.27
CA LEU A 39 -6.52 -6.48 -0.62
C LEU A 39 -7.90 -5.93 -0.26
N ASP A 40 -8.00 -5.07 0.75
CA ASP A 40 -9.26 -4.45 1.12
C ASP A 40 -9.77 -3.57 -0.04
N PRO A 41 -10.99 -3.80 -0.56
CA PRO A 41 -11.51 -3.08 -1.73
C PRO A 41 -11.71 -1.58 -1.46
N HIS A 42 -11.78 -1.14 -0.21
CA HIS A 42 -11.92 0.26 0.15
C HIS A 42 -10.58 0.98 0.30
N LEU A 43 -9.44 0.25 0.33
CA LEU A 43 -8.12 0.83 0.50
C LEU A 43 -7.70 1.80 -0.62
N PRO A 44 -7.94 1.51 -1.93
CA PRO A 44 -7.59 2.45 -3.00
C PRO A 44 -8.33 3.78 -2.88
N ALA A 45 -9.61 3.75 -2.50
CA ALA A 45 -10.41 4.97 -2.31
C ALA A 45 -9.91 5.79 -1.12
N LEU A 46 -9.55 5.13 -0.01
CA LEU A 46 -8.94 5.76 1.15
C LEU A 46 -7.61 6.44 0.78
N ALA A 47 -6.74 5.73 0.05
CA ALA A 47 -5.48 6.29 -0.42
C ALA A 47 -5.71 7.50 -1.34
N ALA A 48 -6.62 7.40 -2.31
CA ALA A 48 -6.94 8.50 -3.22
C ALA A 48 -7.42 9.76 -2.48
N GLN A 49 -8.24 9.60 -1.42
CA GLN A 49 -8.70 10.72 -0.60
C GLN A 49 -7.54 11.41 0.16
N ASP A 50 -6.64 10.62 0.76
CA ASP A 50 -5.46 11.16 1.45
C ASP A 50 -4.53 11.90 0.48
N ILE A 51 -4.26 11.30 -0.69
CA ILE A 51 -3.42 11.91 -1.72
C ILE A 51 -4.02 13.23 -2.23
N ARG A 52 -5.32 13.29 -2.51
CA ARG A 52 -6.00 14.55 -2.87
C ARG A 52 -5.85 15.60 -1.80
N GLY A 53 -6.07 15.24 -0.53
CA GLY A 53 -5.93 16.14 0.60
C GLY A 53 -4.54 16.76 0.67
N ARG A 54 -3.50 15.94 0.45
CA ARG A 54 -2.09 16.39 0.43
C ARG A 54 -1.77 17.30 -0.74
N ILE A 55 -2.24 16.97 -1.95
CA ILE A 55 -2.04 17.80 -3.14
C ILE A 55 -2.70 19.18 -2.96
N LEU A 56 -3.92 19.20 -2.40
CA LEU A 56 -4.64 20.45 -2.12
C LEU A 56 -3.94 21.28 -1.03
N ALA A 57 -3.47 20.64 0.05
CA ALA A 57 -2.77 21.29 1.15
C ALA A 57 -1.43 21.90 0.71
N ASN A 58 -0.73 21.27 -0.23
CA ASN A 58 0.52 21.77 -0.80
C ASN A 58 0.33 22.91 -1.81
N GLY A 59 -0.90 23.44 -1.95
CA GLY A 59 -1.14 24.67 -2.70
C GLY A 59 -1.03 24.50 -4.22
N ALA A 60 -1.42 23.34 -4.77
CA ALA A 60 -1.37 23.02 -6.21
C ALA A 60 -2.21 23.94 -7.14
N ARG A 61 -2.67 25.10 -6.67
CA ARG A 61 -3.24 26.17 -7.49
C ARG A 61 -2.08 26.94 -8.13
N ASN A 62 -1.71 26.59 -9.37
CA ASN A 62 -0.68 27.18 -10.24
C ASN A 62 0.64 26.38 -10.40
N LEU A 63 0.58 25.05 -10.44
CA LEU A 63 1.72 24.27 -10.91
C LEU A 63 1.65 24.12 -12.43
N THR A 64 2.71 24.52 -13.13
CA THR A 64 2.84 24.36 -14.60
C THR A 64 2.90 22.89 -15.02
N THR A 65 3.23 22.00 -14.08
CA THR A 65 3.34 20.55 -14.29
C THR A 65 2.46 19.80 -13.28
N PRO A 66 1.57 18.89 -13.73
CA PRO A 66 0.74 18.10 -12.82
C PRO A 66 1.59 17.14 -11.99
N PRO A 67 1.27 16.93 -10.70
CA PRO A 67 2.01 16.00 -9.84
C PRO A 67 1.84 14.56 -10.32
N ARG A 68 2.83 13.72 -10.01
CA ARG A 68 2.75 12.25 -10.18
C ARG A 68 2.67 11.58 -8.82
N LEU A 69 2.11 10.37 -8.78
CA LEU A 69 2.15 9.49 -7.62
C LEU A 69 3.01 8.27 -7.95
N LEU A 70 4.11 8.11 -7.23
CA LEU A 70 4.96 6.93 -7.32
C LEU A 70 4.64 5.99 -6.15
N LEU A 71 4.17 4.78 -6.47
CA LEU A 71 4.03 3.69 -5.49
C LEU A 71 5.36 2.96 -5.35
N ALA A 72 5.98 3.09 -4.18
CA ALA A 72 7.19 2.37 -3.84
C ALA A 72 6.81 1.04 -3.17
N ALA A 73 7.13 -0.08 -3.79
CA ALA A 73 6.83 -1.42 -3.29
C ALA A 73 8.10 -2.28 -3.22
N HIS A 74 8.04 -3.40 -2.50
CA HIS A 74 9.21 -4.28 -2.38
C HIS A 74 9.43 -5.10 -3.66
N GLY A 75 8.36 -5.63 -4.26
CA GLY A 75 8.41 -6.52 -5.42
C GLY A 75 8.41 -8.01 -5.05
N SER A 76 8.93 -8.85 -5.95
CA SER A 76 8.78 -10.31 -5.93
C SER A 76 9.79 -11.06 -5.06
N ALA A 77 10.58 -10.37 -4.22
CA ALA A 77 11.48 -11.02 -3.26
C ALA A 77 10.76 -12.04 -2.34
N ARG A 78 9.43 -11.91 -2.18
CA ARG A 78 8.58 -12.85 -1.43
C ARG A 78 7.57 -13.61 -2.32
N GLY A 79 7.81 -13.64 -3.62
CA GLY A 79 7.00 -14.30 -4.65
C GLY A 79 6.19 -13.32 -5.53
N PRO A 80 5.70 -13.77 -6.69
CA PRO A 80 5.03 -12.93 -7.70
C PRO A 80 3.77 -12.24 -7.16
N LYS A 81 3.08 -12.87 -6.20
CA LYS A 81 1.85 -12.33 -5.58
C LYS A 81 2.02 -10.96 -4.93
N ALA A 82 3.22 -10.59 -4.50
CA ALA A 82 3.49 -9.28 -3.90
C ALA A 82 3.50 -8.17 -4.96
N ALA A 83 4.08 -8.45 -6.13
CA ALA A 83 4.03 -7.54 -7.28
C ALA A 83 2.60 -7.47 -7.83
N GLU A 84 1.94 -8.62 -8.02
CA GLU A 84 0.53 -8.67 -8.48
C GLU A 84 -0.40 -7.81 -7.61
N ALA A 85 -0.31 -7.93 -6.27
CA ALA A 85 -1.12 -7.12 -5.36
C ALA A 85 -0.80 -5.61 -5.46
N THR A 86 0.46 -5.26 -5.76
CA THR A 86 0.86 -3.86 -5.97
C THR A 86 0.28 -3.32 -7.28
N GLU A 87 0.35 -4.09 -8.37
CA GLU A 87 -0.21 -3.71 -9.67
C GLU A 87 -1.73 -3.60 -9.62
N ASP A 88 -2.41 -4.56 -8.97
CA ASP A 88 -3.86 -4.51 -8.76
C ASP A 88 -4.26 -3.27 -7.96
N PHE A 89 -3.52 -2.97 -6.89
CA PHE A 89 -3.76 -1.76 -6.10
C PHE A 89 -3.53 -0.49 -6.93
N ALA A 90 -2.44 -0.42 -7.69
CA ALA A 90 -2.11 0.70 -8.56
C ALA A 90 -3.21 0.95 -9.61
N ALA A 91 -3.73 -0.11 -10.23
CA ALA A 91 -4.81 -0.02 -11.21
C ALA A 91 -6.11 0.51 -10.59
N HIS A 92 -6.48 0.06 -9.39
CA HIS A 92 -7.66 0.59 -8.69
C HIS A 92 -7.45 2.02 -8.20
N LEU A 93 -6.24 2.34 -7.73
CA LEU A 93 -5.89 3.69 -7.31
C LEU A 93 -5.94 4.67 -8.48
N GLN A 94 -5.42 4.29 -9.65
CA GLN A 94 -5.48 5.11 -10.86
C GLN A 94 -6.93 5.42 -11.27
N LYS A 95 -7.85 4.46 -11.13
CA LYS A 95 -9.29 4.69 -11.36
C LYS A 95 -9.90 5.63 -10.31
N ALA A 96 -9.47 5.50 -9.05
CA ALA A 96 -9.96 6.32 -7.95
C ALA A 96 -9.34 7.73 -7.92
N LEU A 97 -8.23 7.95 -8.64
CA LEU A 97 -7.46 9.19 -8.74
C LEU A 97 -7.10 9.50 -10.21
N PRO A 98 -8.10 9.72 -11.10
CA PRO A 98 -7.86 9.91 -12.53
C PRO A 98 -7.05 11.17 -12.88
N GLU A 99 -7.01 12.15 -11.98
CA GLU A 99 -6.30 13.42 -12.17
C GLU A 99 -4.78 13.33 -11.91
N VAL A 100 -4.28 12.23 -11.34
CA VAL A 100 -2.86 12.00 -11.06
C VAL A 100 -2.44 10.69 -11.71
N SER A 101 -1.31 10.73 -12.41
CA SER A 101 -0.73 9.51 -12.98
C SER A 101 -0.01 8.73 -11.88
N VAL A 102 -0.39 7.47 -11.76
CA VAL A 102 0.16 6.50 -10.82
C VAL A 102 1.26 5.69 -11.52
N LEU A 103 2.44 5.67 -10.92
CA LEU A 103 3.61 4.92 -11.35
C LEU A 103 3.93 3.88 -10.26
N VAL A 104 4.57 2.77 -10.64
CA VAL A 104 5.03 1.76 -9.70
C VAL A 104 6.54 1.60 -9.82
N GLY A 105 7.22 1.55 -8.69
CA GLY A 105 8.64 1.28 -8.58
C GLY A 105 8.93 0.25 -7.50
N TYR A 106 9.78 -0.71 -7.80
CA TYR A 106 10.10 -1.82 -6.90
C TYR A 106 11.55 -1.76 -6.41
N VAL A 107 11.79 -2.19 -5.18
CA VAL A 107 13.15 -2.31 -4.64
C VAL A 107 13.90 -3.47 -5.29
N GLU A 108 13.24 -4.62 -5.43
CA GLU A 108 13.90 -5.91 -5.74
C GLU A 108 13.68 -6.39 -7.18
N GLN A 109 12.94 -5.64 -8.01
CA GLN A 109 12.67 -6.03 -9.40
C GLN A 109 12.44 -4.83 -10.32
N ALA A 110 12.39 -5.09 -11.62
CA ALA A 110 11.92 -4.09 -12.57
C ALA A 110 10.37 -3.91 -12.51
N PRO A 111 9.86 -2.70 -12.79
CA PRO A 111 10.59 -1.44 -12.88
C PRO A 111 11.21 -1.04 -11.53
N PHE A 112 12.52 -0.79 -11.49
CA PHE A 112 13.22 -0.46 -10.26
C PHE A 112 12.83 0.93 -9.77
N LEU A 113 12.69 1.08 -8.45
CA LEU A 113 12.31 2.34 -7.81
C LEU A 113 13.31 3.47 -8.14
N SER A 114 14.60 3.16 -8.23
CA SER A 114 15.66 4.08 -8.62
C SER A 114 15.55 4.59 -10.06
N THR A 115 14.79 3.89 -10.91
CA THR A 115 14.50 4.30 -12.29
C THR A 115 13.12 4.96 -12.39
N ALA A 116 12.11 4.37 -11.76
CA ALA A 116 10.73 4.89 -11.78
C ALA A 116 10.58 6.27 -11.11
N ALA A 117 11.52 6.63 -10.23
CA ALA A 117 11.56 7.92 -9.55
C ALA A 117 12.32 9.03 -10.31
N GLN A 118 12.96 8.72 -11.44
CA GLN A 118 13.70 9.69 -12.24
C GLN A 118 12.77 10.65 -12.97
N ASP A 119 13.24 11.89 -13.15
CA ASP A 119 12.57 12.96 -13.92
C ASP A 119 11.11 13.24 -13.48
N LEU A 120 10.76 12.88 -12.24
CA LEU A 120 9.46 13.20 -11.67
C LEU A 120 9.41 14.67 -11.24
N PRO A 121 8.29 15.37 -11.48
CA PRO A 121 8.10 16.74 -11.01
C PRO A 121 8.31 16.87 -9.49
N GLU A 122 8.86 18.00 -9.02
CA GLU A 122 9.13 18.24 -7.59
C GLU A 122 7.88 18.21 -6.70
N ASN A 123 6.70 18.44 -7.28
CA ASN A 123 5.41 18.32 -6.60
C ASN A 123 4.87 16.88 -6.56
N SER A 124 5.64 15.88 -7.03
CA SER A 124 5.24 14.48 -7.00
C SER A 124 5.28 13.92 -5.58
N LEU A 125 4.48 12.87 -5.37
CA LEU A 125 4.40 12.16 -4.10
C LEU A 125 4.93 10.74 -4.30
N CYS A 126 5.70 10.25 -3.33
CA CYS A 126 6.06 8.84 -3.24
C CYS A 126 5.28 8.21 -2.07
N LEU A 127 4.47 7.21 -2.36
CA LEU A 127 3.69 6.45 -1.37
C LEU A 127 4.28 5.05 -1.21
N PRO A 128 4.90 4.74 -0.07
CA PRO A 128 5.33 3.37 0.23
C PRO A 128 4.14 2.43 0.43
N PHE A 129 4.00 1.43 -0.43
CA PHE A 129 2.95 0.40 -0.39
C PHE A 129 3.28 -0.72 0.61
N PHE A 130 3.24 -0.37 1.90
CA PHE A 130 3.57 -1.26 3.02
C PHE A 130 2.54 -1.14 4.15
N ALA A 131 2.32 -2.25 4.86
CA ALA A 131 1.43 -2.27 6.02
C ALA A 131 2.09 -1.60 7.23
N GLN A 132 3.39 -1.83 7.45
CA GLN A 132 4.13 -1.28 8.58
C GLN A 132 5.52 -0.83 8.15
N THR A 133 6.09 0.09 8.92
CA THR A 133 7.50 0.49 8.78
C THR A 133 8.40 -0.63 9.31
N GLY A 134 8.99 -1.41 8.40
CA GLY A 134 10.08 -2.35 8.73
C GLY A 134 11.45 -1.71 8.53
N ASP A 135 12.51 -2.39 8.97
CA ASP A 135 13.91 -1.91 8.82
C ASP A 135 14.25 -1.62 7.35
N HIS A 136 13.94 -2.54 6.45
CA HIS A 136 14.15 -2.37 5.00
C HIS A 136 13.45 -1.16 4.39
N VAL A 137 12.24 -0.82 4.85
CA VAL A 137 11.50 0.36 4.35
C VAL A 137 12.20 1.66 4.74
N ARG A 138 12.89 1.68 5.89
CA ARG A 138 13.59 2.86 6.40
C ARG A 138 14.88 3.17 5.66
N ASP A 139 15.51 2.17 5.06
CA ASP A 139 16.81 2.32 4.42
C ASP A 139 16.72 2.21 2.88
N ASP A 140 16.02 1.20 2.35
CA ASP A 140 16.04 0.89 0.91
C ASP A 140 15.29 1.93 0.08
N ILE A 141 14.12 2.38 0.55
CA ILE A 141 13.32 3.38 -0.17
C ILE A 141 14.03 4.73 -0.21
N PRO A 142 14.50 5.31 0.93
CA PRO A 142 15.26 6.56 0.86
C PRO A 142 16.52 6.45 0.01
N SER A 143 17.25 5.33 0.06
CA SER A 143 18.44 5.12 -0.76
C SER A 143 18.11 5.08 -2.27
N ALA A 144 17.06 4.37 -2.66
CA ALA A 144 16.62 4.30 -4.05
C ALA A 144 16.12 5.65 -4.57
N LEU A 145 15.36 6.40 -3.75
CA LEU A 145 14.89 7.74 -4.10
C LEU A 145 16.03 8.75 -4.20
N ALA A 146 17.04 8.65 -3.32
CA ALA A 146 18.25 9.48 -3.40
C ALA A 146 19.06 9.18 -4.68
N THR A 147 19.15 7.91 -5.07
CA THR A 147 19.80 7.50 -6.34
C THR A 147 19.11 8.11 -7.56
N ALA A 148 17.80 8.28 -7.50
CA ALA A 148 17.01 8.88 -8.56
C ALA A 148 16.95 10.42 -8.53
N ASP A 149 17.62 11.05 -7.56
CA ASP A 149 17.48 12.47 -7.23
C ASP A 149 16.02 12.93 -7.05
N PHE A 150 15.18 12.08 -6.45
CA PHE A 150 13.75 12.37 -6.29
C PHE A 150 13.55 13.58 -5.36
N ARG A 151 12.96 14.66 -5.90
CA ARG A 151 12.69 15.91 -5.18
C ARG A 151 11.28 16.03 -4.62
N GLY A 152 10.44 15.03 -4.86
CA GLY A 152 9.06 14.99 -4.36
C GLY A 152 8.96 14.68 -2.87
N THR A 153 7.74 14.64 -2.37
CA THR A 153 7.47 14.32 -0.96
C THR A 153 7.27 12.81 -0.79
N THR A 154 8.08 12.20 0.09
CA THR A 154 7.85 10.81 0.51
C THR A 154 6.85 10.78 1.67
N LEU A 155 5.78 10.00 1.51
CA LEU A 155 4.71 9.85 2.49
C LEU A 155 5.04 8.73 3.49
N PRO A 156 4.36 8.70 4.65
CA PRO A 156 4.35 7.52 5.50
C PRO A 156 3.87 6.28 4.73
N VAL A 157 4.24 5.09 5.21
CA VAL A 157 3.71 3.83 4.66
C VAL A 157 2.18 3.83 4.68
N LEU A 158 1.56 3.21 3.66
CA LEU A 158 0.11 3.21 3.51
C LEU A 158 -0.62 2.70 4.78
N GLY A 159 -0.10 1.69 5.46
CA GLY A 159 -0.71 1.18 6.70
C GLY A 159 -0.57 2.10 7.91
N ALA A 160 0.23 3.17 7.84
CA ALA A 160 0.28 4.22 8.84
C ALA A 160 -0.73 5.36 8.57
N ASN A 161 -1.57 5.25 7.54
CA ASN A 161 -2.59 6.25 7.28
C ASN A 161 -3.60 6.32 8.46
N PRO A 162 -3.92 7.52 8.98
CA PRO A 162 -4.80 7.68 10.15
C PRO A 162 -6.21 7.08 10.03
N ASN A 163 -6.68 6.84 8.80
CA ASN A 163 -8.00 6.24 8.55
C ASN A 163 -7.98 4.71 8.48
N VAL A 164 -6.81 4.06 8.54
CA VAL A 164 -6.67 2.60 8.53
C VAL A 164 -7.45 1.93 9.67
N PRO A 165 -7.47 2.42 10.91
CA PRO A 165 -8.29 1.81 11.97
C PRO A 165 -9.78 1.72 11.60
N ARG A 166 -10.31 2.72 10.88
CA ARG A 166 -11.71 2.70 10.42
C ARG A 166 -11.93 1.65 9.33
N LEU A 167 -10.97 1.49 8.43
CA LEU A 167 -10.98 0.43 7.41
C LEU A 167 -11.00 -0.96 8.06
N VAL A 168 -10.12 -1.19 9.04
CA VAL A 168 -10.04 -2.46 9.79
C VAL A 168 -11.36 -2.74 10.52
N ALA A 169 -11.94 -1.74 11.19
CA ALA A 169 -13.22 -1.89 11.88
C ALA A 169 -14.34 -2.30 10.92
N HIS A 170 -14.43 -1.67 9.74
CA HIS A 170 -15.41 -2.03 8.72
C HIS A 170 -15.23 -3.47 8.23
N ALA A 171 -13.99 -3.87 7.89
CA ALA A 171 -13.71 -5.23 7.42
C ALA A 171 -14.05 -6.31 8.46
N LEU A 172 -13.80 -6.02 9.75
CA LEU A 172 -14.19 -6.90 10.85
C LEU A 172 -15.72 -7.00 10.99
N GLN A 173 -16.45 -5.90 10.88
CA GLN A 173 -17.93 -5.91 10.89
C GLN A 173 -18.50 -6.73 9.73
N THR A 174 -18.01 -6.53 8.51
CA THR A 174 -18.43 -7.33 7.35
C THR A 174 -18.18 -8.83 7.56
N ALA A 175 -17.05 -9.20 8.16
CA ALA A 175 -16.73 -10.60 8.46
C ALA A 175 -17.64 -11.21 9.56
N LEU A 176 -18.24 -10.38 10.42
CA LEU A 176 -19.26 -10.84 11.37
C LEU A 176 -20.62 -11.08 10.70
N GLU A 177 -21.04 -10.18 9.81
CA GLU A 177 -22.35 -10.18 9.16
C GLU A 177 -22.49 -11.23 8.04
N HIS A 178 -21.38 -11.56 7.37
CA HIS A 178 -21.34 -12.57 6.31
C HIS A 178 -20.40 -13.73 6.67
N PRO A 179 -20.84 -14.64 7.56
CA PRO A 179 -20.08 -15.85 7.85
C PRO A 179 -20.08 -16.74 6.60
N HIS A 180 -18.95 -16.81 5.91
CA HIS A 180 -18.67 -17.83 4.90
C HIS A 180 -18.36 -19.18 5.56
#